data_AF-A0A537KVS6-F1
#
_entry.id   AF-A0A537KVS6-F1
#
_cell.length_a   1.000
_cell.length_b   1.000
_cell.length_c   1.000
_cell.angle_alpha   90.00
_cell.angle_beta   90.00
_cell.angle_gamma   90.00
#
_symmetry.space_group_name_H-M   'P 1'
#
loop_
_entity.id
_entity.type
_entity.pdbx_description
1 polymer ?
#
loop_
_entity_poly.entity_id
_entity_poly.type
_entity_poly.pdbx_seq_one_letter_code
_entity_poly.pdbx_strand_id
1 'polypeptide(L)' 'MTLYQPPTFHSNAIIRPPCPKCGAKMLLSRIEPDVPDHDKRTFECSACGHELSEVVKFK' A
#
# COMPACT_ATOMS: atom_id res chain seq x y z
N MET A 1 3.36 -24.23 -7.34
CA MET A 1 4.26 -23.33 -8.10
C MET A 1 3.55 -21.99 -8.18
N THR A 2 3.95 -21.03 -7.34
CA THR A 2 3.33 -19.69 -7.31
C THR A 2 3.71 -18.94 -8.58
N LEU A 3 2.74 -18.69 -9.46
CA LEU A 3 2.93 -17.91 -10.68
C LEU A 3 3.25 -16.48 -10.30
N TYR A 4 4.47 -16.02 -10.57
CA TYR A 4 4.84 -14.61 -10.43
C TYR A 4 4.06 -13.82 -11.49
N GLN A 5 3.02 -13.10 -11.07
CA GLN A 5 2.28 -12.22 -11.97
C GLN A 5 3.15 -10.99 -12.28
N PRO A 6 3.39 -10.67 -13.56
CA PRO A 6 4.18 -9.50 -13.92
C PRO A 6 3.48 -8.23 -13.44
N PRO A 7 4.22 -7.19 -13.02
CA PRO A 7 3.64 -5.91 -12.65
C PRO A 7 2.90 -5.33 -13.85
N THR A 8 1.57 -5.36 -13.82
CA THR A 8 0.72 -4.79 -14.87
C THR A 8 0.76 -3.26 -14.82
N PHE A 9 0.29 -2.62 -15.88
CA PHE A 9 0.24 -1.15 -16.02
C PHE A 9 -0.59 -0.45 -14.92
N HIS A 10 -1.38 -1.19 -14.14
CA HIS A 10 -2.08 -0.69 -12.93
C HIS A 10 -1.17 -0.45 -11.71
N SER A 11 0.14 -0.69 -11.80
CA SER A 11 1.09 -0.45 -10.71
C SER A 11 1.22 1.05 -10.31
N ASN A 12 0.76 1.98 -11.15
CA ASN A 12 0.70 3.41 -10.85
C ASN A 12 -0.58 3.87 -10.12
N ALA A 13 -1.53 2.96 -9.85
CA ALA A 13 -2.81 3.33 -9.24
C ALA A 13 -2.76 3.47 -7.70
N ILE A 14 -1.69 3.00 -7.05
CA ILE A 14 -1.56 3.05 -5.60
C ILE A 14 -0.95 4.40 -5.20
N ILE A 15 -1.83 5.31 -4.78
CA ILE A 15 -1.44 6.60 -4.21
C ILE A 15 -0.65 6.34 -2.93
N ARG A 16 0.58 6.88 -2.87
CA ARG A 16 1.46 6.77 -1.71
C ARG A 16 1.36 8.06 -0.89
N PRO A 17 0.74 8.03 0.29
CA PRO A 17 0.60 9.24 1.10
C PRO A 17 1.96 9.69 1.66
N PRO A 18 2.10 10.98 2.00
CA PRO A 18 3.21 11.44 2.82
C PRO A 18 3.06 10.93 4.25
N CYS A 19 4.19 10.69 4.91
CA CYS A 19 4.21 10.25 6.31
C CYS A 19 3.62 11.34 7.21
N PRO A 20 2.63 11.04 8.06
CA PRO A 20 2.04 12.03 8.96
C PRO A 20 3.02 12.54 10.03
N LYS A 21 4.14 11.84 10.29
CA LYS A 21 5.14 12.25 11.28
C LYS A 21 6.24 13.14 10.72
N CYS A 22 6.76 12.83 9.54
CA CYS A 22 7.93 13.50 8.98
C CYS A 22 7.75 14.05 7.56
N GLY A 23 6.60 13.81 6.92
CA GLY A 23 6.29 14.28 5.57
C GLY A 23 6.97 13.51 4.43
N ALA A 24 7.89 12.58 4.72
CA ALA A 24 8.55 11.78 3.69
C ALA A 24 7.55 10.89 2.93
N LYS A 25 7.82 10.59 1.66
CA LYS A 25 6.98 9.66 0.88
C LYS A 25 7.00 8.27 1.52
N MET A 26 5.83 7.69 1.76
CA MET A 26 5.73 6.32 2.26
C MET A 26 5.76 5.30 1.11
N LEU A 27 6.21 4.10 1.42
CA LEU A 27 6.26 2.97 0.50
C LEU A 27 5.20 1.96 0.90
N LEU A 28 4.52 1.37 -0.09
CA LEU A 28 3.57 0.29 0.17
C LEU A 28 4.37 -0.95 0.63
N SER A 29 4.16 -1.36 1.88
CA SER A 29 4.80 -2.54 2.47
C SER A 29 3.93 -3.78 2.34
N ARG A 30 2.59 -3.63 2.41
CA ARG A 30 1.67 -4.77 2.42
C ARG A 30 0.31 -4.45 1.78
N ILE A 31 -0.30 -5.45 1.16
CA ILE A 31 -1.72 -5.46 0.76
C ILE A 31 -2.32 -6.76 1.28
N GLU A 32 -3.42 -6.66 2.02
CA GLU A 32 -4.14 -7.80 2.59
C GLU A 32 -5.65 -7.63 2.39
N PRO A 33 -6.40 -8.72 2.14
CA PRO A 33 -7.85 -8.66 2.17
C PRO A 33 -8.33 -8.37 3.61
N ASP A 34 -9.22 -7.40 3.78
CA ASP A 34 -9.74 -7.01 5.11
C ASP A 34 -11.22 -7.35 5.24
N VAL A 35 -12.04 -6.81 4.34
CA VAL A 35 -13.48 -7.09 4.24
C VAL A 35 -13.84 -7.38 2.77
N PRO A 36 -15.01 -7.99 2.48
CA PRO A 36 -15.43 -8.20 1.11
C PRO A 36 -15.35 -6.91 0.29
N ASP A 37 -14.81 -7.01 -0.92
CA ASP A 37 -14.55 -5.90 -1.82
C ASP A 37 -13.55 -4.84 -1.33
N HIS A 38 -12.76 -5.11 -0.28
CA HIS A 38 -11.74 -4.17 0.19
C HIS A 38 -10.38 -4.81 0.47
N ASP A 39 -9.35 -4.02 0.19
CA ASP A 39 -7.96 -4.27 0.56
C ASP A 39 -7.56 -3.35 1.71
N LYS A 40 -6.91 -3.89 2.73
CA LYS A 40 -6.07 -3.12 3.64
C LYS A 40 -4.67 -3.00 3.07
N ARG A 41 -4.25 -1.76 2.82
CA ARG A 41 -2.92 -1.39 2.34
C ARG A 41 -2.13 -0.80 3.49
N THR A 42 -0.98 -1.38 3.78
CA THR A 42 -0.03 -0.86 4.77
C THR A 42 1.12 -0.17 4.05
N PHE A 43 1.42 1.04 4.49
CA PHE A 43 2.49 1.88 4.03
C PHE A 43 3.51 2.06 5.15
N GLU A 44 4.78 1.98 4.83
CA GLU A 44 5.88 2.19 5.75
C GLU A 44 6.72 3.40 5.31
N CYS A 45 7.09 4.23 6.27
CA CYS A 45 8.00 5.34 6.05
C CYS A 45 9.45 4.87 6.23
N SER A 46 10.23 4.86 5.16
CA SER A 46 11.65 4.51 5.21
C SER A 46 12.52 5.48 6.01
N ALA A 47 12.05 6.71 6.25
CA ALA A 47 12.81 7.73 6.96
C ALA A 47 12.69 7.62 8.49
N CYS A 48 11.54 7.18 9.01
CA CYS A 48 11.29 7.15 10.45
C CYS A 48 10.68 5.84 10.97
N GLY A 49 10.44 4.87 10.09
CA GLY A 49 9.83 3.58 10.43
C GLY A 49 8.34 3.65 10.80
N HIS A 50 7.67 4.79 10.56
CA HIS A 50 6.24 4.89 10.85
C HIS A 50 5.41 4.10 9.84
N GLU A 51 4.47 3.30 10.33
CA GLU A 51 3.51 2.56 9.52
C GLU A 51 2.13 3.23 9.53
N LEU A 52 1.47 3.25 8.37
CA LEU A 52 0.12 3.74 8.15
C LEU A 52 -0.66 2.68 7.38
N SER A 53 -1.86 2.31 7.83
CA SER A 53 -2.70 1.34 7.14
C SER A 53 -4.04 1.95 6.74
N GLU A 54 -4.45 1.73 5.50
CA GLU A 54 -5.69 2.26 4.93
C GLU A 54 -6.48 1.14 4.26
N VAL A 55 -7.80 1.10 4.48
CA VAL A 55 -8.71 0.15 3.83
C VAL A 55 -9.33 0.82 2.61
N VAL A 56 -9.17 0.21 1.44
CA VAL A 56 -9.64 0.75 0.16
C VAL A 56 -10.49 -0.27 -0.58
N LYS A 57 -11.60 0.19 -1.15
CA LYS A 57 -12.51 -0.65 -1.92
C LYS A 57 -11.98 -0.91 -3.33
N PHE A 58 -12.10 -2.14 -3.83
CA PHE A 58 -11.89 -2.43 -5.26
C PHE A 58 -13.05 -1.87 -6.09
N LYS A 59 -12.76 -1.20 -7.21
CA LYS A 59 -13.77 -0.67 -8.14
C LYS A 59 -13.92 -1.58 -9.35
#